data_AF-A0AAU9CQT6-F1
#
_entry.id   AF-A0AAU9CQT6-F1
#
_cell.length_a   1.000
_cell.length_b   1.000
_cell.length_c   1.000
_cell.angle_alpha   90.00
_cell.angle_beta   90.00
_cell.angle_gamma   90.00
#
_symmetry.space_group_name_H-M   'P 1'
#
loop_
_entity.id
_entity.type
_entity.pdbx_description
1 polymer ?
#
loop_
_entity_poly.entity_id
_entity_poly.type
_entity_poly.pdbx_seq_one_letter_code
_entity_poly.pdbx_strand_id
1 'polypeptide(L)'
;MRFTESDLRCLVEAAESAGLSVSDFVRMRVLAPELGDVEQIEARLTKRRRPQQAPPRRRRHPKADPELIRQLAKIGNNFNQIARWANTYKRSAEAVEIIAGLLAIEAAMRALLAKVSGGDRDAH
;
A
#
# COMPACT_ATOMS: atom_id res chain seq x y z
N MET A 1 20.56 -2.49 10.34
CA MET A 1 21.76 -3.05 9.66
C MET A 1 21.85 -2.42 8.28
N ARG A 2 23.02 -1.90 7.87
CA ARG A 2 23.27 -1.47 6.49
C ARG A 2 24.10 -2.56 5.83
N PHE A 3 23.61 -3.11 4.73
CA PHE A 3 24.35 -4.08 3.92
C PHE A 3 25.25 -3.33 2.94
N THR A 4 26.49 -3.77 2.79
CA THR A 4 27.40 -3.25 1.77
C THR A 4 27.03 -3.82 0.40
N GLU A 5 27.55 -3.23 -0.67
CA GLU A 5 27.28 -3.70 -2.03
C GLU A 5 27.83 -5.12 -2.27
N SER A 6 28.95 -5.44 -1.63
CA SER A 6 29.53 -6.79 -1.61
C SER A 6 28.63 -7.80 -0.90
N ASP A 7 28.00 -7.40 0.22
CA ASP A 7 27.07 -8.27 0.95
C ASP A 7 25.82 -8.58 0.11
N LEU A 8 25.32 -7.61 -0.64
CA LEU A 8 24.17 -7.80 -1.53
C LEU A 8 24.51 -8.75 -2.69
N ARG A 9 25.69 -8.62 -3.31
CA ARG A 9 26.14 -9.56 -4.36
C ARG A 9 26.27 -10.98 -3.83
N CYS A 10 26.88 -11.14 -2.65
CA CYS A 10 27.02 -12.44 -2.00
C CYS A 10 25.65 -13.08 -1.70
N LEU A 11 24.66 -12.29 -1.29
CA LEU A 11 23.29 -12.76 -1.07
C LEU A 11 22.58 -13.20 -2.36
N VAL A 12 22.81 -12.48 -3.46
CA VAL A 12 22.23 -12.80 -4.77
C VAL A 12 22.83 -14.11 -5.30
N GLU A 13 24.16 -14.22 -5.31
CA GLU A 13 24.86 -15.44 -5.76
C GLU A 13 24.45 -16.67 -4.93
N ALA A 14 24.34 -16.51 -3.61
CA ALA A 14 23.90 -17.58 -2.73
C ALA A 14 22.43 -17.98 -3.01
N ALA A 15 21.54 -17.03 -3.28
CA ALA A 15 20.15 -17.31 -3.64
C ALA A 15 20.05 -18.04 -4.99
N GLU A 16 20.82 -17.61 -5.98
CA GLU A 16 20.86 -18.23 -7.32
C GLU A 16 21.41 -19.66 -7.26
N SER A 17 22.48 -19.89 -6.49
CA SER A 17 23.03 -21.24 -6.30
C SER A 17 22.05 -22.20 -5.63
N ALA A 18 21.16 -21.67 -4.78
CA ALA A 18 20.09 -22.42 -4.14
C ALA A 18 18.82 -22.54 -5.01
N GLY A 19 18.78 -21.92 -6.20
CA GLY A 19 17.61 -21.89 -7.08
C GLY A 19 16.43 -21.08 -6.52
N LEU A 20 16.68 -20.20 -5.54
CA LEU A 20 15.66 -19.41 -4.85
C LEU A 20 15.71 -17.95 -5.28
N SER A 21 14.57 -17.25 -5.15
CA SER A 21 14.59 -15.79 -5.25
C SER A 21 15.35 -15.19 -4.06
N VAL A 22 16.04 -14.07 -4.26
CA VAL A 22 16.75 -13.35 -3.18
C VAL A 22 15.83 -13.06 -1.99
N SER A 23 14.56 -12.74 -2.27
CA SER A 23 13.55 -12.52 -1.24
C SER A 23 13.20 -13.79 -0.46
N ASP A 24 13.16 -14.95 -1.09
CA ASP A 24 12.85 -16.22 -0.43
C ASP A 24 14.05 -16.77 0.31
N PHE A 25 15.26 -16.55 -0.21
CA PHE A 25 16.53 -16.86 0.46
C PHE A 25 16.72 -16.04 1.74
N VAL A 26 16.49 -14.73 1.69
CA VAL A 26 16.54 -13.86 2.89
C VAL A 26 15.45 -14.23 3.88
N ARG A 27 14.22 -14.53 3.41
CA ARG A 27 13.16 -15.05 4.30
C ARG A 27 13.58 -16.35 4.96
N MET A 28 14.13 -17.30 4.21
CA MET A 28 14.66 -18.56 4.74
C MET A 28 15.69 -18.32 5.83
N ARG A 29 16.69 -17.48 5.59
CA ARG A 29 17.79 -17.23 6.53
C ARG A 29 17.36 -16.48 7.80
N VAL A 30 16.38 -15.58 7.69
CA VAL A 30 15.80 -14.85 8.83
C VAL A 30 14.84 -15.72 9.64
N LEU A 31 14.14 -16.64 8.98
CA LEU A 31 13.17 -17.56 9.59
C LEU A 31 13.80 -18.86 10.10
N ALA A 32 15.03 -19.16 9.69
CA ALA A 32 15.76 -20.40 10.02
C ALA A 32 15.88 -20.72 11.54
N PRO A 33 15.88 -19.76 12.49
CA PRO A 33 15.89 -20.14 13.90
C PRO A 33 14.54 -20.68 14.42
N GLU A 34 13.41 -20.40 13.74
CA GLU A 34 12.07 -20.70 14.26
C GLU A 34 11.17 -21.53 13.32
N LEU A 35 11.63 -21.85 12.12
CA LEU A 35 10.90 -22.71 11.21
C LEU A 35 11.72 -23.96 10.91
N GLY A 36 11.30 -25.08 11.52
CA GLY A 36 11.79 -26.42 11.20
C GLY A 36 11.61 -26.79 9.73
N ASP A 37 12.20 -27.93 9.36
CA ASP A 37 12.30 -28.60 8.05
C ASP A 37 11.95 -27.80 6.79
N VAL A 38 12.91 -27.75 5.86
CA VAL A 38 12.84 -27.08 4.54
C VAL A 38 11.53 -27.39 3.80
N GLU A 39 11.03 -28.62 3.94
CA GLU A 39 9.76 -29.09 3.36
C GLU A 39 8.52 -28.35 3.91
N GLN A 40 8.51 -28.02 5.21
CA GLN A 40 7.45 -27.22 5.85
C GLN A 40 7.51 -25.74 5.44
N ILE A 41 8.73 -25.23 5.20
CA ILE A 41 8.95 -23.89 4.68
C ILE A 41 8.44 -23.80 3.24
N GLU A 42 8.79 -24.76 2.37
CA GLU A 42 8.25 -24.86 1.02
C GLU A 42 6.72 -25.00 1.02
N ALA A 43 6.16 -25.82 1.91
CA ALA A 43 4.71 -25.95 2.05
C ALA A 43 4.03 -24.63 2.48
N ARG A 44 4.69 -23.82 3.33
CA ARG A 44 4.20 -22.50 3.74
C ARG A 44 4.33 -21.45 2.64
N LEU A 45 5.43 -21.48 1.88
CA LEU A 45 5.66 -20.58 0.75
C LEU A 45 4.71 -20.90 -0.42
N THR A 46 4.47 -22.17 -0.70
CA THR A 46 3.52 -22.61 -1.74
C THR A 46 2.06 -22.34 -1.36
N LYS A 47 1.67 -22.47 -0.08
CA LYS A 47 0.35 -22.05 0.43
C LYS A 47 0.07 -20.54 0.31
N ARG A 48 1.11 -19.71 0.16
CA ARG A 48 0.97 -18.26 -0.09
C ARG A 48 0.71 -17.91 -1.56
N ARG A 49 0.79 -18.86 -2.50
CA ARG A 49 0.15 -18.66 -3.80
C ARG A 49 -1.32 -18.47 -3.51
N ARG A 50 -1.80 -17.23 -3.65
CA ARG A 50 -3.23 -16.94 -3.64
C ARG A 50 -3.85 -18.03 -4.53
N PRO A 51 -4.76 -18.90 -4.03
CA PRO A 51 -5.59 -19.64 -4.97
C PRO A 51 -6.15 -18.59 -5.91
N GLN A 52 -6.19 -18.87 -7.22
CA GLN A 52 -6.91 -17.99 -8.15
C GLN A 52 -8.33 -17.89 -7.58
N GLN A 53 -8.58 -16.84 -6.81
CA GLN A 53 -9.79 -16.73 -6.02
C GLN A 53 -10.89 -16.71 -7.05
N ALA A 54 -11.82 -17.67 -6.98
CA ALA A 54 -13.04 -17.63 -7.78
C ALA A 54 -13.57 -16.20 -7.72
N PRO A 55 -13.93 -15.60 -8.87
CA PRO A 55 -14.18 -14.17 -8.96
C PRO A 55 -15.11 -13.77 -7.82
N PRO A 56 -14.73 -12.76 -7.00
CA PRO A 56 -15.50 -12.42 -5.81
C PRO A 56 -16.94 -12.23 -6.23
N ARG A 57 -17.87 -12.96 -5.58
CA ARG A 57 -19.32 -12.78 -5.80
C ARG A 57 -19.58 -11.29 -5.73
N ARG A 58 -19.85 -10.66 -6.88
CA ARG A 58 -20.05 -9.21 -6.97
C ARG A 58 -21.24 -8.89 -6.10
N ARG A 59 -20.99 -8.40 -4.89
CA ARG A 59 -22.02 -7.79 -4.07
C ARG A 59 -22.59 -6.67 -4.93
N ARG A 60 -23.91 -6.66 -5.16
CA ARG A 60 -24.56 -5.53 -5.80
C ARG A 60 -24.43 -4.37 -4.83
N HIS A 61 -23.36 -3.60 -4.98
CA HIS A 61 -23.23 -2.32 -4.32
C HIS A 61 -24.35 -1.44 -4.88
N PRO A 62 -25.05 -0.65 -4.04
CA PRO A 62 -25.90 0.43 -4.54
C PRO A 62 -25.09 1.20 -5.58
N LYS A 63 -25.70 1.51 -6.73
CA LYS A 63 -25.03 2.34 -7.74
C LYS A 63 -24.84 3.73 -7.13
N ALA A 64 -23.68 3.95 -6.49
CA ALA A 64 -23.25 5.27 -6.08
C ALA A 64 -22.86 6.05 -7.33
N ASP A 65 -23.06 7.36 -7.29
CA ASP A 65 -22.68 8.25 -8.38
C ASP A 65 -21.19 8.02 -8.74
N PRO A 66 -20.88 7.62 -9.99
CA PRO A 66 -19.51 7.43 -10.43
C PRO A 66 -18.61 8.66 -10.20
N GLU A 67 -19.19 9.86 -10.23
CA GLU A 67 -18.44 11.08 -9.95
C GLU A 67 -18.05 11.18 -8.48
N LEU A 68 -18.96 10.87 -7.57
CA LEU A 68 -18.68 10.78 -6.14
C LEU A 68 -17.58 9.75 -5.83
N ILE A 69 -17.62 8.59 -6.49
CA ILE A 69 -16.58 7.55 -6.33
C ILE A 69 -15.22 8.07 -6.80
N ARG A 70 -15.15 8.75 -7.96
CA ARG A 70 -13.90 9.33 -8.48
C ARG A 70 -13.34 10.39 -7.55
N GLN A 71 -14.20 11.22 -6.97
CA GLN A 71 -13.78 12.25 -6.02
C GLN A 71 -13.28 11.63 -4.71
N LEU A 72 -13.96 10.62 -4.18
CA LEU A 72 -13.52 9.89 -3.01
C LEU A 72 -12.17 9.19 -3.25
N ALA A 73 -11.97 8.62 -4.43
CA ALA A 73 -10.68 8.02 -4.81
C ALA A 73 -9.55 9.06 -4.85
N LYS A 74 -9.81 10.27 -5.37
CA LYS A 74 -8.83 11.37 -5.33
C LYS A 74 -8.46 11.77 -3.90
N ILE A 75 -9.46 11.89 -3.02
CA ILE A 75 -9.24 12.20 -1.60
C ILE A 75 -8.41 11.10 -0.92
N GLY A 76 -8.77 9.83 -1.14
CA GLY A 76 -8.04 8.69 -0.61
C GLY A 76 -6.58 8.62 -1.09
N ASN A 77 -6.32 8.98 -2.35
CA ASN A 77 -4.98 9.05 -2.90
C ASN A 77 -4.12 10.11 -2.18
N ASN A 78 -4.68 11.30 -1.94
CA ASN A 78 -4.00 12.37 -1.22
C ASN A 78 -3.67 11.95 0.22
N PHE A 79 -4.62 11.32 0.92
CA PHE A 79 -4.38 10.80 2.27
C PHE A 79 -3.27 9.75 2.30
N ASN A 80 -3.25 8.85 1.31
CA ASN A 80 -2.22 7.82 1.21
C ASN A 80 -0.83 8.40 0.88
N GLN A 81 -0.75 9.57 0.23
CA GLN A 81 0.51 10.27 0.02
C GLN A 81 1.02 10.88 1.33
N ILE A 82 0.15 11.56 2.08
CA ILE A 82 0.49 12.14 3.40
C ILE A 82 0.95 11.03 4.35
N ALA A 83 0.22 9.92 4.42
CA ALA A 83 0.57 8.80 5.27
C ALA A 83 1.95 8.21 4.90
N ARG A 84 2.24 8.04 3.60
CA ARG A 84 3.57 7.59 3.15
C ARG A 84 4.66 8.59 3.53
N TRP A 85 4.40 9.89 3.36
CA TRP A 85 5.36 10.93 3.66
C TRP A 85 5.66 10.99 5.16
N ALA A 86 4.64 11.00 6.02
CA ALA A 86 4.76 10.95 7.48
C ALA A 86 5.40 9.65 8.01
N ASN A 87 5.27 8.54 7.27
CA ASN A 87 5.96 7.30 7.61
C ASN A 87 7.44 7.31 7.18
N THR A 88 7.78 8.09 6.15
CA THR A 88 9.13 8.16 5.55
C THR A 88 10.02 9.15 6.29
N TYR A 89 9.47 10.28 6.68
CA TYR A 89 10.15 11.38 7.34
C TYR A 89 9.53 11.50 8.74
N LYS A 90 10.35 11.44 9.80
CA LYS A 90 9.93 11.37 11.22
C LYS A 90 10.52 12.50 12.09
N ARG A 91 11.04 13.59 11.52
CA ARG A 91 11.70 14.70 12.25
C ARG A 91 11.00 16.05 12.02
N SER A 92 11.04 16.90 13.04
CA SER A 92 10.17 18.06 13.31
C SER A 92 10.03 19.15 12.22
N ALA A 93 10.87 19.19 11.18
CA ALA A 93 10.71 20.12 10.04
C ALA A 93 9.51 19.77 9.14
N GLU A 94 8.86 18.61 9.36
CA GLU A 94 7.77 18.02 8.57
C GLU A 94 6.36 18.56 8.84
N ALA A 95 6.16 19.30 9.94
CA ALA A 95 4.82 19.75 10.34
C ALA A 95 4.20 20.74 9.34
N VAL A 96 5.01 21.60 8.70
CA VAL A 96 4.53 22.62 7.75
C VAL A 96 4.00 21.97 6.47
N GLU A 97 4.65 20.93 5.95
CA GLU A 97 4.20 20.21 4.75
C GLU A 97 2.91 19.42 5.02
N ILE A 98 2.79 18.83 6.22
CA ILE A 98 1.56 18.17 6.65
C ILE A 98 0.41 19.19 6.76
N ILE A 99 0.64 20.34 7.39
CA ILE A 99 -0.36 21.42 7.52
C ILE A 99 -0.79 21.94 6.14
N ALA A 100 0.16 22.13 5.21
CA ALA A 100 -0.14 22.54 3.84
C ALA A 100 -1.00 21.50 3.10
N GLY A 101 -0.67 20.21 3.25
CA GLY A 101 -1.47 19.11 2.70
C GLY A 101 -2.89 19.06 3.27
N LEU A 102 -3.05 19.30 4.57
CA LEU A 102 -4.35 19.36 5.24
C LEU A 102 -5.21 20.54 4.75
N LEU A 103 -4.62 21.73 4.60
CA LEU A 103 -5.31 22.92 4.07
C LEU A 103 -5.78 22.71 2.62
N ALA A 104 -4.97 22.06 1.79
CA ALA A 104 -5.36 21.73 0.41
C ALA A 104 -6.56 20.77 0.36
N ILE A 105 -6.61 19.80 1.27
CA ILE A 105 -7.74 18.86 1.40
C ILE A 105 -9.00 19.61 1.87
N GLU A 106 -8.89 20.47 2.88
CA GLU A 106 -10.01 21.30 3.36
C GLU A 106 -10.61 22.13 2.22
N ALA A 107 -9.77 22.79 1.42
CA ALA A 107 -10.21 23.58 0.28
C ALA A 107 -10.94 22.73 -0.78
N ALA A 108 -10.41 21.54 -1.09
CA ALA A 108 -11.06 20.62 -2.02
C ALA A 108 -12.42 20.14 -1.50
N MET A 109 -12.53 19.83 -0.20
CA MET A 109 -13.80 19.43 0.42
C MET A 109 -14.83 20.56 0.37
N ARG A 110 -14.43 21.79 0.68
CA ARG A 110 -15.33 22.97 0.56
C ARG A 110 -15.83 23.16 -0.86
N ALA A 111 -14.96 23.01 -1.86
CA ALA A 111 -15.35 23.11 -3.27
C ALA A 111 -16.35 22.01 -3.68
N LEU A 112 -16.19 20.79 -3.18
CA LEU A 112 -17.13 19.70 -3.43
C LEU A 112 -18.48 19.93 -2.74
N LEU A 113 -18.46 20.32 -1.46
CA LEU A 113 -19.68 20.65 -0.73
C LEU A 113 -20.44 21.80 -1.40
N ALA A 114 -19.75 22.85 -1.84
CA ALA A 114 -20.37 23.96 -2.57
C ALA A 114 -21.03 23.51 -3.88
N LYS A 115 -20.44 22.55 -4.60
CA LYS A 115 -21.05 21.97 -5.81
C LYS A 115 -22.31 21.15 -5.50
N VAL A 116 -22.29 20.38 -4.42
CA VAL A 116 -23.46 19.60 -3.97
C VAL A 116 -24.57 20.53 -3.48
N SER A 117 -24.26 21.58 -2.72
CA SER A 117 -25.24 22.57 -2.21
C SER A 117 -25.69 23.62 -3.24
N GLY A 118 -24.99 23.73 -4.38
CA GLY A 118 -25.35 24.58 -5.51
C GLY A 118 -26.31 23.88 -6.48
N GLY A 119 -26.20 22.56 -6.64
CA GLY A 119 -27.04 21.78 -7.56
C GLY A 119 -28.49 21.58 -7.13
N ASP A 120 -28.83 21.84 -5.86
CA ASP A 120 -30.18 21.65 -5.30
C ASP A 120 -31.07 22.91 -5.40
N ARG A 121 -30.53 24.07 -5.82
CA ARG A 121 -31.27 25.35 -5.87
C ARG A 121 -31.82 25.74 -7.25
N ASP A 122 -31.41 25.04 -8.30
CA ASP A 122 -31.82 25.33 -9.69
C ASP A 122 -32.90 24.36 -10.22
N ALA A 123 -33.52 23.59 -9.33
CA ALA A 123 -34.51 22.57 -9.68
C ALA A 123 -35.81 22.72 -8.89
N HIS A 124 -36.38 23.92 -8.77
CA HIS A 124 -37.79 24.13 -8.42
C HIS A 124 -38.33 25.45 -8.98
#